data_AF-A0A414P1T2-F1
#
_entry.id   AF-A0A414P1T2-F1
#
_cell.length_a   1.000
_cell.length_b   1.000
_cell.length_c   1.000
_cell.angle_alpha   90.00
_cell.angle_beta   90.00
_cell.angle_gamma   90.00
#
_symmetry.space_group_name_H-M   'P 1'
#
loop_
_entity.id
_entity.type
_entity.pdbx_description
1 polymer ?
#
loop_
_entity_poly.entity_id
_entity_poly.type
_entity_poly.pdbx_seq_one_letter_code
_entity_poly.pdbx_strand_id
1 'polypeptide(L)'
;MDIVTGAFDYNTVLRRVVTQLTNSGLRQIEYSSGYANRIEVAARRAVMTGLTQLSGKIAEYNAEKLGTEYLEVEWHAGARPTHTIWQGRVWSQQQLYDVCGLGTVTGLCGANCYHTYFPFVPGVSVRTYTDDWLDEQNRKESEPTEFRGKEYTLYEAKQRQRQMETAMRAQREKVQLLQKGGADPDDVMLAKCKYQGQLDEYARFSNKMGLKQERERIYLDMKGRVAPGKISRKMVIKASSTDNLFEKSKLSKVMGIGKDKILEYNYHWQK
;
A
#
# COMPACT_ATOMS: atom_id res chain seq x y z
N MET A 1 -12.54 17.89 -8.83
CA MET A 1 -11.81 19.11 -9.22
C MET A 1 -10.82 19.55 -8.16
N ASP A 2 -11.09 19.35 -6.87
CA ASP A 2 -10.30 19.82 -5.72
C ASP A 2 -8.81 19.41 -5.64
N ILE A 3 -8.44 18.22 -6.12
CA ILE A 3 -7.03 17.78 -6.15
C ILE A 3 -6.29 18.45 -7.31
N VAL A 4 -6.98 18.62 -8.44
CA VAL A 4 -6.40 19.12 -9.71
C VAL A 4 -6.12 20.62 -9.64
N THR A 5 -6.92 21.36 -8.87
CA THR A 5 -6.71 22.78 -8.61
C THR A 5 -5.61 23.06 -7.58
N GLY A 6 -5.02 22.01 -6.96
CA GLY A 6 -4.03 22.15 -5.89
C GLY A 6 -4.57 22.66 -4.55
N ALA A 7 -5.88 22.88 -4.45
CA ALA A 7 -6.52 23.40 -3.24
C ALA A 7 -6.45 22.44 -2.05
N PHE A 8 -6.38 21.14 -2.31
CA PHE A 8 -6.25 20.10 -1.28
C PHE A 8 -5.30 18.99 -1.72
N ASP A 9 -4.54 18.44 -0.76
CA ASP A 9 -3.75 17.24 -1.01
C ASP A 9 -4.68 16.02 -1.22
N TYR A 10 -4.19 15.03 -1.97
CA TYR A 10 -4.99 13.85 -2.32
C TYR A 10 -5.48 13.07 -1.10
N ASN A 11 -4.74 13.03 0.02
CA ASN A 11 -5.20 12.32 1.22
C ASN A 11 -6.36 13.05 1.87
N THR A 12 -6.37 14.38 1.87
CA THR A 12 -7.49 15.17 2.38
C THR A 12 -8.77 14.90 1.59
N VAL A 13 -8.70 14.90 0.26
CA VAL A 13 -9.86 14.58 -0.58
C VAL A 13 -10.30 13.13 -0.38
N LEU A 14 -9.36 12.18 -0.28
CA LEU A 14 -9.70 10.79 -0.02
C LEU A 14 -10.39 10.60 1.34
N ARG A 15 -9.90 11.21 2.42
CA ARG A 15 -10.54 11.13 3.74
C ARG A 15 -11.97 11.68 3.67
N ARG A 16 -12.20 12.79 2.97
CA ARG A 16 -13.53 13.37 2.79
C ARG A 16 -14.47 12.42 2.04
N VAL A 17 -14.03 11.87 0.91
CA VAL A 17 -14.81 10.92 0.10
C VAL A 17 -15.14 9.65 0.89
N VAL A 18 -14.14 9.05 1.55
CA VAL A 18 -14.34 7.85 2.36
C VAL A 18 -15.28 8.11 3.52
N THR A 19 -15.18 9.28 4.17
CA THR A 19 -16.09 9.68 5.25
C THR A 19 -17.53 9.82 4.76
N GLN A 20 -17.75 10.50 3.63
CA GLN A 20 -19.07 10.66 3.03
C GLN A 20 -19.72 9.30 2.71
N LEU A 21 -18.97 8.40 2.05
CA LEU A 21 -19.46 7.06 1.71
C LEU A 21 -19.70 6.21 2.96
N THR A 22 -18.84 6.31 3.97
CA THR A 22 -19.01 5.56 5.22
C THR A 22 -20.20 6.06 6.02
N ASN A 23 -20.46 7.38 6.03
CA ASN A 23 -21.60 7.99 6.72
C ASN A 23 -22.95 7.65 6.07
N SER A 24 -22.96 7.38 4.75
CA SER A 24 -24.18 6.89 4.07
C SER A 24 -24.48 5.41 4.33
N GLY A 25 -23.62 4.72 5.10
CA GLY A 25 -23.79 3.30 5.43
C GLY A 25 -23.02 2.34 4.52
N LEU A 26 -22.36 2.82 3.46
CA LEU A 26 -21.56 1.96 2.59
C LEU A 26 -20.31 1.43 3.34
N ARG A 27 -20.01 0.15 3.16
CA ARG A 27 -18.88 -0.54 3.79
C ARG A 27 -18.00 -1.25 2.79
N GLN A 28 -18.60 -1.84 1.76
CA GLN A 28 -17.92 -2.55 0.68
C GLN A 28 -18.52 -2.17 -0.66
N ILE A 29 -17.72 -2.34 -1.71
CA ILE A 29 -18.14 -2.28 -3.11
C ILE A 29 -17.95 -3.68 -3.68
N GLU A 30 -19.04 -4.26 -4.16
CA GLU A 30 -19.06 -5.48 -4.93
C GLU A 30 -18.96 -5.14 -6.41
N TYR A 31 -18.00 -5.75 -7.09
CA TYR A 31 -17.78 -5.58 -8.52
C TYR A 31 -18.51 -6.68 -9.29
N SER A 32 -18.86 -6.43 -10.55
CA SER A 32 -19.46 -7.43 -11.45
C SER A 32 -18.62 -8.70 -11.61
N SER A 33 -17.32 -8.64 -11.31
CA SER A 33 -16.43 -9.79 -11.25
C SER A 33 -16.65 -10.71 -10.03
N GLY A 34 -17.57 -10.38 -9.13
CA GLY A 34 -17.79 -11.08 -7.85
C GLY A 34 -16.77 -10.74 -6.77
N TYR A 35 -15.80 -9.86 -7.08
CA TYR A 35 -14.81 -9.40 -6.10
C TYR A 35 -15.40 -8.29 -5.24
N ALA A 36 -15.13 -8.29 -3.93
CA ALA A 36 -15.54 -7.23 -3.02
C ALA A 36 -14.31 -6.49 -2.46
N ASN A 37 -14.39 -5.15 -2.43
CA ASN A 37 -13.38 -4.32 -1.75
C ASN A 37 -14.03 -3.51 -0.63
N ARG A 38 -13.26 -3.28 0.44
CA ARG A 38 -13.59 -2.25 1.43
C ARG A 38 -13.70 -0.88 0.75
N ILE A 39 -14.63 -0.06 1.21
CA ILE A 39 -14.96 1.23 0.58
C ILE A 39 -13.73 2.15 0.47
N GLU A 40 -12.85 2.18 1.47
CA GLU A 40 -11.65 3.00 1.48
C GLU A 40 -10.61 2.55 0.43
N VAL A 41 -10.55 1.26 0.14
CA VAL A 41 -9.66 0.69 -0.87
C VAL A 41 -10.18 1.02 -2.27
N ALA A 42 -11.48 0.85 -2.48
CA ALA A 42 -12.13 1.15 -3.75
C ALA A 42 -12.11 2.65 -4.07
N ALA A 43 -12.45 3.50 -3.11
CA ALA A 43 -12.41 4.95 -3.25
C ALA A 43 -10.99 5.44 -3.58
N ARG A 44 -9.97 4.94 -2.86
CA ARG A 44 -8.58 5.27 -3.17
C ARG A 44 -8.20 4.88 -4.60
N ARG A 45 -8.54 3.67 -5.02
CA ARG A 45 -8.25 3.20 -6.38
C ARG A 45 -8.91 4.10 -7.42
N ALA A 46 -10.20 4.38 -7.26
CA ALA A 46 -10.96 5.21 -8.20
C ALA A 46 -10.39 6.62 -8.32
N VAL A 47 -10.08 7.28 -7.20
CA VAL A 47 -9.52 8.64 -7.21
C VAL A 47 -8.13 8.67 -7.82
N MET A 48 -7.24 7.74 -7.45
CA MET A 48 -5.88 7.72 -8.00
C MET A 48 -5.88 7.38 -9.49
N THR A 49 -6.66 6.39 -9.93
CA THR A 49 -6.82 6.04 -11.35
C THR A 49 -7.43 7.20 -12.14
N GLY A 50 -8.45 7.86 -11.61
CA GLY A 50 -9.06 9.03 -12.27
C GLY A 50 -8.09 10.19 -12.42
N LEU A 51 -7.22 10.44 -11.44
CA LEU A 51 -6.18 11.46 -11.53
C LEU A 51 -5.18 11.13 -12.65
N THR A 52 -4.69 9.90 -12.70
CA THR A 52 -3.78 9.44 -13.75
C THR A 52 -4.41 9.52 -15.14
N GLN A 53 -5.67 9.13 -15.29
CA GLN A 53 -6.41 9.24 -16.55
C GLN A 53 -6.61 10.69 -16.98
N LEU A 54 -6.90 11.60 -16.05
CA LEU A 54 -7.02 13.03 -16.36
C LEU A 54 -5.67 13.60 -16.83
N SER A 55 -4.56 13.27 -16.15
CA SER A 55 -3.22 13.65 -16.58
C SER A 55 -2.93 13.14 -18.00
N GLY A 56 -3.33 11.91 -18.32
CA GLY A 56 -3.23 11.35 -19.68
C GLY A 56 -4.04 12.16 -20.71
N LYS A 57 -5.26 12.58 -20.38
CA LYS A 57 -6.07 13.44 -21.26
C LYS A 57 -5.48 14.83 -21.47
N ILE A 58 -4.86 15.41 -20.45
CA ILE A 58 -4.11 16.66 -20.59
C ILE A 58 -2.91 16.48 -21.51
N ALA A 59 -2.18 15.36 -21.38
CA ALA A 59 -1.06 15.04 -22.26
C ALA A 59 -1.51 14.85 -23.72
N GLU A 60 -2.61 14.13 -23.96
CA GLU A 60 -3.21 13.98 -25.29
C GLU A 60 -3.58 15.34 -25.90
N TYR A 61 -4.24 16.21 -25.13
CA TYR A 61 -4.59 17.57 -25.56
C TYR A 61 -3.35 18.40 -25.91
N ASN A 62 -2.30 18.32 -25.10
CA ASN A 62 -1.06 19.05 -25.37
C ASN A 62 -0.33 18.50 -26.60
N ALA A 63 -0.34 17.17 -26.81
CA ALA A 63 0.25 16.55 -27.99
C ALA A 63 -0.45 17.05 -29.28
N GLU A 64 -1.79 17.12 -29.26
CA GLU A 64 -2.58 17.70 -30.34
C GLU A 64 -2.18 19.17 -30.62
N LYS A 65 -2.05 20.00 -29.59
CA LYS A 65 -1.65 21.41 -29.74
C LYS A 65 -0.22 21.60 -30.23
N LEU A 66 0.66 20.67 -29.91
CA LEU A 66 2.05 20.66 -30.38
C LEU A 66 2.21 19.99 -31.75
N GLY A 67 1.14 19.43 -32.32
CA GLY A 67 1.17 18.75 -33.61
C GLY A 67 2.00 17.47 -33.61
N THR A 68 2.12 16.78 -32.46
CA THR A 68 2.83 15.51 -32.36
C THR A 68 1.89 14.36 -32.04
N GLU A 69 2.15 13.22 -32.68
CA GLU A 69 1.49 11.95 -32.38
C GLU A 69 2.27 11.09 -31.37
N TYR A 70 3.47 11.52 -30.96
CA TYR A 70 4.35 10.73 -30.10
C TYR A 70 4.28 11.19 -28.64
N LEU A 71 4.31 10.22 -27.73
CA LEU A 71 4.29 10.44 -26.29
C LEU A 71 5.34 9.56 -25.63
N GLU A 72 6.09 10.13 -24.69
CA GLU A 72 7.02 9.39 -23.83
C GLU A 72 6.28 8.94 -22.56
N VAL A 73 6.30 7.64 -22.27
CA VAL A 73 5.76 7.10 -21.01
C VAL A 73 6.80 7.28 -19.92
N GLU A 74 6.42 7.90 -18.81
CA GLU A 74 7.31 8.14 -17.68
C GLU A 74 7.76 6.83 -17.02
N TRP A 75 9.01 6.78 -16.57
CA TRP A 75 9.49 5.69 -15.73
C TRP A 75 9.21 5.98 -14.25
N HIS A 76 8.71 4.98 -13.52
CA HIS A 76 8.57 5.01 -12.08
C HIS A 76 8.98 3.68 -11.44
N ALA A 77 9.56 3.75 -10.25
CA ALA A 77 10.06 2.55 -9.60
C ALA A 77 8.95 1.55 -9.23
N GLY A 78 9.21 0.25 -9.37
CA GLY A 78 8.35 -0.86 -8.93
C GLY A 78 7.03 -0.94 -9.70
N ALA A 79 7.09 -0.70 -11.00
CA ALA A 79 6.00 -0.95 -11.93
C ALA A 79 5.62 -2.44 -11.97
N ARG A 80 4.42 -2.73 -12.46
CA ARG A 80 4.03 -4.12 -12.75
C ARG A 80 4.98 -4.68 -13.81
N PRO A 81 5.46 -5.94 -13.71
CA PRO A 81 6.37 -6.52 -14.70
C PRO A 81 5.87 -6.43 -16.15
N THR A 82 4.57 -6.56 -16.39
CA THR A 82 4.00 -6.41 -17.74
C THR A 82 3.96 -4.96 -18.23
N HIS A 83 4.17 -3.98 -17.36
CA HIS A 83 4.17 -2.56 -17.68
C HIS A 83 5.59 -2.01 -17.81
N THR A 84 6.61 -2.72 -17.33
CA THR A 84 8.01 -2.23 -17.37
C THR A 84 8.49 -2.00 -18.79
N ILE A 85 8.00 -2.79 -19.74
CA ILE A 85 8.34 -2.69 -21.16
C ILE A 85 7.87 -1.37 -21.81
N TRP A 86 6.89 -0.68 -21.21
CA TRP A 86 6.38 0.60 -21.72
C TRP A 86 7.23 1.79 -21.25
N GLN A 87 7.86 1.66 -20.09
CA GLN A 87 8.48 2.76 -19.36
C GLN A 87 9.66 3.39 -20.10
N GLY A 88 9.73 4.71 -20.05
CA GLY A 88 10.80 5.53 -20.62
C GLY A 88 10.94 5.44 -22.14
N ARG A 89 9.95 4.84 -22.82
CA ARG A 89 9.92 4.70 -24.27
C ARG A 89 8.92 5.68 -24.88
N VAL A 90 9.19 6.03 -26.13
CA VAL A 90 8.33 6.87 -26.95
C VAL A 90 7.41 5.95 -27.76
N TRP A 91 6.12 6.25 -27.73
CA TRP A 91 5.07 5.53 -28.42
C TRP A 91 4.25 6.51 -29.25
N SER A 92 3.79 6.11 -30.42
CA SER A 92 2.69 6.83 -31.07
C SER A 92 1.42 6.73 -30.23
N GLN A 93 0.52 7.68 -30.39
CA GLN A 93 -0.78 7.70 -29.70
C GLN A 93 -1.55 6.40 -29.95
N GLN A 94 -1.52 5.89 -31.18
CA GLN A 94 -2.16 4.62 -31.54
C GLN A 94 -1.53 3.43 -30.80
N GLN A 95 -0.20 3.38 -30.69
CA GLN A 95 0.49 2.32 -29.94
C GLN A 95 0.20 2.36 -28.43
N LEU A 96 -0.13 3.53 -27.85
CA LEU A 96 -0.59 3.55 -26.45
C LEU A 96 -1.86 2.71 -26.26
N TYR A 97 -2.78 2.72 -27.23
CA TYR A 97 -3.97 1.87 -27.21
C TYR A 97 -3.63 0.42 -27.54
N ASP A 98 -2.96 0.18 -28.66
CA ASP A 98 -2.79 -1.17 -29.21
C ASP A 98 -1.75 -2.01 -28.44
N VAL A 99 -0.68 -1.38 -27.97
CA VAL A 99 0.46 -2.05 -27.31
C VAL A 99 0.42 -1.86 -25.80
N CYS A 100 0.18 -0.63 -25.34
CA CYS A 100 0.15 -0.32 -23.91
C CYS A 100 -1.23 -0.55 -23.27
N GLY A 101 -2.25 -0.90 -24.05
CA GLY A 101 -3.59 -1.23 -23.57
C GLY A 101 -4.31 -0.04 -22.94
N LEU A 102 -3.98 1.20 -23.32
CA LEU A 102 -4.67 2.39 -22.85
C LEU A 102 -6.19 2.25 -23.03
N GLY A 103 -6.96 2.63 -22.02
CA GLY A 103 -8.41 2.45 -21.99
C GLY A 103 -8.89 1.11 -21.42
N THR A 104 -7.99 0.14 -21.19
CA THR A 104 -8.32 -1.12 -20.52
C THR A 104 -8.04 -1.07 -19.01
N VAL A 105 -8.70 -1.94 -18.23
CA VAL A 105 -8.50 -2.00 -16.77
C VAL A 105 -7.06 -2.37 -16.39
N THR A 106 -6.38 -3.19 -17.19
CA THR A 106 -5.03 -3.69 -16.91
C THR A 106 -3.93 -2.95 -17.66
N GLY A 107 -4.28 -2.05 -18.58
CA GLY A 107 -3.33 -1.32 -19.41
C GLY A 107 -2.77 -0.06 -18.76
N LEU A 108 -2.15 0.76 -19.60
CA LEU A 108 -1.64 2.09 -19.25
C LEU A 108 -2.76 2.95 -18.66
N CYS A 109 -2.47 3.66 -17.56
CA CYS A 109 -3.44 4.43 -16.78
C CYS A 109 -4.65 3.62 -16.26
N GLY A 110 -4.56 2.29 -16.25
CA GLY A 110 -5.57 1.38 -15.71
C GLY A 110 -5.60 1.32 -14.17
N ALA A 111 -6.28 0.31 -13.64
CA ALA A 111 -6.47 0.14 -12.20
C ALA A 111 -5.13 -0.09 -11.46
N ASN A 112 -4.81 0.81 -10.52
CA ASN A 112 -3.53 0.85 -9.79
C ASN A 112 -2.28 0.96 -10.69
N CYS A 113 -2.44 1.44 -11.92
CA CYS A 113 -1.32 1.88 -12.76
C CYS A 113 -1.02 3.34 -12.42
N TYR A 114 0.25 3.67 -12.18
CA TYR A 114 0.68 5.03 -11.84
C TYR A 114 1.45 5.70 -12.97
N HIS A 115 1.55 5.05 -14.13
CA HIS A 115 2.20 5.60 -15.30
C HIS A 115 1.44 6.82 -15.83
N THR A 116 2.23 7.83 -16.12
CA THR A 116 1.91 9.06 -16.82
C THR A 116 2.69 9.07 -18.13
N TYR A 117 2.26 9.90 -19.05
CA TYR A 117 2.95 10.07 -20.33
C TYR A 117 2.87 11.53 -20.74
N PHE A 118 3.86 11.98 -21.53
CA PHE A 118 4.02 13.37 -21.93
C PHE A 118 4.22 13.50 -23.43
N PRO A 119 3.79 14.59 -24.07
CA PRO A 119 4.06 14.84 -25.48
C PRO A 119 5.55 14.79 -25.80
N PHE A 120 5.89 14.12 -26.89
CA PHE A 120 7.25 14.01 -27.40
C PHE A 120 7.26 14.54 -28.84
N VAL A 121 7.99 15.61 -29.11
CA VAL A 121 8.07 16.23 -30.44
C VAL A 121 9.36 15.77 -31.13
N PRO A 122 9.28 14.92 -32.19
CA PRO A 122 10.47 14.45 -32.88
C PRO A 122 11.37 15.61 -33.35
N GLY A 123 12.68 15.50 -33.11
CA GLY A 123 13.66 16.53 -33.46
C GLY A 123 13.74 17.72 -32.50
N VAL A 124 12.82 17.84 -31.53
CA VAL A 124 12.84 18.90 -30.51
C VAL A 124 12.99 18.30 -29.11
N SER A 125 12.18 17.29 -28.78
CA SER A 125 12.24 16.57 -27.52
C SER A 125 13.44 15.63 -27.47
N VAL A 126 14.08 15.58 -26.30
CA VAL A 126 15.10 14.58 -25.98
C VAL A 126 14.47 13.58 -25.02
N ARG A 127 14.68 12.27 -25.25
CA ARG A 127 14.16 11.23 -24.34
C ARG A 127 14.69 11.47 -22.94
N THR A 128 13.79 11.35 -21.96
CA THR A 128 14.10 11.53 -20.55
C THR A 128 14.98 10.39 -20.03
N TYR A 129 14.80 9.19 -20.58
CA TYR A 129 15.50 7.98 -20.13
C TYR A 129 16.20 7.31 -21.32
N THR A 130 17.50 7.03 -21.16
CA THR A 130 18.27 6.25 -22.13
C THR A 130 17.98 4.76 -21.96
N ASP A 131 18.19 3.97 -23.02
CA ASP A 131 17.96 2.52 -22.98
C ASP A 131 18.90 1.84 -21.97
N ASP A 132 20.19 2.20 -21.94
CA ASP A 132 21.15 1.68 -20.95
C ASP A 132 20.72 1.97 -19.50
N TRP A 133 20.15 3.16 -19.25
CA TRP A 133 19.68 3.51 -17.92
C TRP A 133 18.42 2.70 -17.53
N LEU A 134 17.50 2.50 -18.48
CA LEU A 134 16.30 1.68 -18.27
C LEU A 134 16.66 0.22 -18.00
N ASP A 135 17.61 -0.35 -18.75
CA ASP A 135 18.09 -1.71 -18.54
C ASP A 135 18.75 -1.87 -17.18
N GLU A 136 19.55 -0.90 -16.75
CA GLU A 136 20.13 -0.92 -15.41
C GLU A 136 19.07 -0.77 -14.31
N GLN A 137 18.04 0.05 -14.48
CA GLN A 137 16.93 0.10 -13.51
C GLN A 137 16.16 -1.21 -13.48
N ASN A 138 15.83 -1.79 -14.63
CA ASN A 138 15.13 -3.08 -14.71
C ASN A 138 15.92 -4.18 -14.01
N ARG A 139 17.25 -4.20 -14.19
CA ARG A 139 18.14 -5.11 -13.48
C ARG A 139 18.05 -4.91 -11.96
N LYS A 140 18.18 -3.67 -11.47
CA LYS A 140 18.07 -3.35 -10.03
C LYS A 140 16.72 -3.74 -9.45
N GLU A 141 15.62 -3.51 -10.16
CA GLU A 141 14.28 -3.85 -9.66
C GLU A 141 14.00 -5.36 -9.62
N SER A 142 14.65 -6.10 -10.52
CA SER A 142 14.58 -7.56 -10.60
C SER A 142 15.46 -8.26 -9.56
N GLU A 143 16.44 -7.56 -8.96
CA GLU A 143 17.32 -8.14 -7.96
C GLU A 143 16.54 -8.41 -6.66
N PRO A 144 16.42 -9.69 -6.24
CA PRO A 144 15.61 -10.03 -5.09
C PRO A 144 16.29 -9.62 -3.78
N THR A 145 15.48 -9.17 -2.83
CA THR A 145 15.90 -8.99 -1.44
C THR A 145 15.23 -10.05 -0.56
N GLU A 146 16.03 -10.77 0.23
CA GLU A 146 15.50 -11.79 1.14
C GLU A 146 14.92 -11.19 2.43
N PHE A 147 13.77 -11.70 2.86
CA PHE A 147 13.21 -11.49 4.18
C PHE A 147 12.53 -12.75 4.71
N ARG A 148 13.09 -13.31 5.79
CA ARG A 148 12.60 -14.51 6.48
C ARG A 148 12.51 -15.74 5.56
N GLY A 149 13.57 -16.01 4.80
CA GLY A 149 13.65 -17.18 3.91
C GLY A 149 12.78 -17.06 2.65
N LYS A 150 12.29 -15.86 2.32
CA LYS A 150 11.60 -15.60 1.06
C LYS A 150 12.22 -14.39 0.37
N GLU A 151 12.46 -14.53 -0.92
CA GLU A 151 12.93 -13.49 -1.82
C GLU A 151 11.78 -12.65 -2.38
N TYR A 152 12.06 -11.37 -2.60
CA TYR A 152 11.12 -10.42 -3.17
C TYR A 152 11.86 -9.47 -4.12
N THR A 153 11.43 -9.40 -5.37
CA THR A 153 11.70 -8.25 -6.25
C THR A 153 11.03 -6.98 -5.72
N LEU A 154 11.38 -5.80 -6.25
CA LEU A 154 10.76 -4.53 -5.80
C LEU A 154 9.23 -4.54 -5.97
N TYR A 155 8.73 -5.08 -7.09
CA TYR A 155 7.30 -5.20 -7.34
C TYR A 155 6.62 -6.12 -6.32
N GLU A 156 7.20 -7.31 -6.08
CA GLU A 156 6.66 -8.27 -5.12
C GLU A 156 6.71 -7.75 -3.69
N ALA A 157 7.75 -7.01 -3.33
CA ALA A 157 7.85 -6.36 -2.03
C ALA A 157 6.72 -5.33 -1.84
N LYS A 158 6.43 -4.50 -2.85
CA LYS A 158 5.28 -3.59 -2.85
C LYS A 158 3.95 -4.34 -2.78
N GLN A 159 3.81 -5.50 -3.43
CA GLN A 159 2.60 -6.34 -3.30
C GLN A 159 2.45 -6.89 -1.88
N ARG A 160 3.54 -7.40 -1.31
CA ARG A 160 3.57 -7.91 0.06
C ARG A 160 3.24 -6.83 1.08
N GLN A 161 3.77 -5.62 0.90
CA GLN A 161 3.46 -4.45 1.72
C GLN A 161 1.94 -4.17 1.74
N ARG A 162 1.27 -4.19 0.56
CA ARG A 162 -0.19 -4.01 0.45
C ARG A 162 -1.00 -5.14 1.10
N GLN A 163 -0.51 -6.38 1.05
CA GLN A 163 -1.13 -7.51 1.77
C GLN A 163 -1.06 -7.30 3.28
N MET A 164 0.09 -6.86 3.79
CA MET A 164 0.26 -6.55 5.22
C MET A 164 -0.66 -5.40 5.66
N GLU A 165 -0.79 -4.34 4.84
CA GLU A 165 -1.74 -3.26 5.08
C GLU A 165 -3.19 -3.76 5.16
N THR A 166 -3.57 -4.68 4.27
CA THR A 166 -4.90 -5.30 4.28
C THR A 166 -5.14 -6.12 5.54
N ALA A 167 -4.16 -6.91 5.95
CA ALA A 167 -4.21 -7.68 7.20
C ALA A 167 -4.30 -6.76 8.44
N MET A 168 -3.60 -5.63 8.44
CA MET A 168 -3.66 -4.64 9.51
C MET A 168 -5.03 -3.96 9.57
N ARG A 169 -5.64 -3.58 8.44
CA ARG A 169 -7.02 -3.04 8.43
C ARG A 169 -8.02 -4.03 9.00
N ALA A 170 -7.94 -5.30 8.58
CA ALA A 170 -8.81 -6.36 9.06
C ALA A 170 -8.64 -6.61 10.57
N GLN A 171 -7.39 -6.67 11.06
CA GLN A 171 -7.12 -6.83 12.49
C GLN A 171 -7.59 -5.63 13.30
N ARG A 172 -7.44 -4.40 12.78
CA ARG A 172 -7.98 -3.21 13.45
C ARG A 172 -9.49 -3.28 13.59
N GLU A 173 -10.18 -3.63 12.51
CA GLU A 173 -11.63 -3.79 12.54
C GLU A 173 -12.06 -4.86 13.54
N LYS A 174 -11.35 -6.00 13.60
CA LYS A 174 -11.59 -7.02 14.62
C LYS A 174 -11.51 -6.47 16.04
N VAL A 175 -10.47 -5.69 16.36
CA VAL A 175 -10.34 -5.07 17.70
C VAL A 175 -11.56 -4.21 18.02
N GLN A 176 -12.02 -3.40 17.06
CA GLN A 176 -13.16 -2.51 17.29
C GLN A 176 -14.48 -3.25 17.47
N LEU A 177 -14.69 -4.31 16.70
CA LEU A 177 -15.87 -5.16 16.85
C LEU A 177 -15.89 -5.86 18.21
N LEU A 178 -14.74 -6.37 18.67
CA LEU A 178 -14.62 -6.95 20.02
C LEU A 178 -14.95 -5.93 21.11
N GLN A 179 -14.41 -4.71 20.99
CA GLN A 179 -14.70 -3.64 21.95
C GLN A 179 -16.18 -3.24 21.96
N LYS A 180 -16.79 -3.08 20.79
CA LYS A 180 -18.21 -2.71 20.66
C LYS A 180 -19.15 -3.81 21.12
N GLY A 181 -18.77 -5.08 20.91
CA GLY A 181 -19.55 -6.24 21.33
C GLY A 181 -19.40 -6.59 22.81
N GLY A 182 -18.64 -5.83 23.60
CA GLY A 182 -18.43 -6.11 25.01
C GLY A 182 -17.67 -7.43 25.27
N ALA A 183 -16.79 -7.83 24.35
CA ALA A 183 -15.98 -9.05 24.52
C ALA A 183 -15.05 -8.94 25.74
N ASP A 184 -14.53 -10.09 26.19
CA ASP A 184 -13.62 -10.18 27.32
C ASP A 184 -12.41 -9.21 27.18
N PRO A 185 -12.06 -8.44 28.22
CA PRO A 185 -10.93 -7.52 28.18
C PRO A 185 -9.58 -8.15 27.78
N ASP A 186 -9.31 -9.39 28.18
CA ASP A 186 -8.09 -10.12 27.84
C ASP A 186 -8.08 -10.49 26.34
N ASP A 187 -9.24 -10.83 25.75
CA ASP A 187 -9.39 -11.09 24.32
C ASP A 187 -9.21 -9.81 23.47
N VAL A 188 -9.78 -8.70 23.93
CA VAL A 188 -9.57 -7.37 23.30
C VAL A 188 -8.09 -7.03 23.33
N MET A 189 -7.42 -7.20 24.48
CA MET A 189 -6.00 -6.91 24.59
C MET A 189 -5.16 -7.81 23.69
N LEU A 190 -5.43 -9.11 23.63
CA LEU A 190 -4.74 -10.04 22.76
C LEU A 190 -4.85 -9.62 21.28
N ALA A 191 -6.03 -9.16 20.86
CA ALA A 191 -6.24 -8.65 19.51
C ALA A 191 -5.44 -7.37 19.23
N LYS A 192 -5.32 -6.46 20.20
CA LYS A 192 -4.48 -5.25 20.10
C LYS A 192 -3.00 -5.59 20.01
N CYS A 193 -2.54 -6.50 20.85
CA CYS A 193 -1.20 -7.05 20.84
C CYS A 193 -0.82 -7.64 19.48
N LYS A 194 -1.73 -8.42 18.87
CA LYS A 194 -1.54 -8.93 17.50
C LYS A 194 -1.42 -7.82 16.46
N TYR A 195 -2.22 -6.75 16.58
CA TYR A 195 -2.12 -5.58 15.70
C TYR A 195 -0.77 -4.88 15.84
N GLN A 196 -0.25 -4.74 17.06
CA GLN A 196 1.08 -4.19 17.31
C GLN A 196 2.18 -5.04 16.63
N GLY A 197 2.14 -6.36 16.79
CA GLY A 197 3.08 -7.25 16.11
C GLY A 197 3.05 -7.13 14.58
N GLN A 198 1.87 -6.88 13.99
CA GLN A 198 1.74 -6.60 12.56
C GLN A 198 2.36 -5.26 12.16
N LEU A 199 2.21 -4.20 12.96
CA LEU A 199 2.85 -2.91 12.73
C LEU A 199 4.38 -3.02 12.76
N ASP A 200 4.91 -3.75 13.73
CA ASP A 200 6.36 -3.93 13.88
C ASP A 200 6.93 -4.75 12.72
N GLU A 201 6.22 -5.81 12.33
CA GLU A 201 6.58 -6.62 11.17
C GLU A 201 6.54 -5.79 9.88
N TYR A 202 5.51 -4.97 9.70
CA TYR A 202 5.39 -4.07 8.55
C TYR A 202 6.54 -3.07 8.48
N ALA A 203 6.94 -2.51 9.62
CA ALA A 203 8.07 -1.60 9.70
C ALA A 203 9.38 -2.32 9.36
N ARG A 204 9.64 -3.49 9.94
CA ARG A 204 10.84 -4.30 9.63
C ARG A 204 10.90 -4.69 8.16
N PHE A 205 9.79 -5.19 7.61
CA PHE A 205 9.69 -5.57 6.21
C PHE A 205 9.94 -4.38 5.29
N SER A 206 9.23 -3.27 5.52
CA SER A 206 9.37 -2.07 4.67
C SER A 206 10.79 -1.52 4.71
N ASN A 207 11.40 -1.45 5.90
CA ASN A 207 12.78 -0.98 6.06
C ASN A 207 13.78 -1.91 5.37
N LYS A 208 13.64 -3.24 5.52
CA LYS A 208 14.51 -4.22 4.84
C LYS A 208 14.43 -4.10 3.32
N MET A 209 13.24 -3.84 2.79
CA MET A 209 12.97 -3.71 1.36
C MET A 209 13.22 -2.30 0.81
N GLY A 210 13.68 -1.35 1.63
CA GLY A 210 13.86 0.05 1.21
C GLY A 210 12.55 0.76 0.83
N LEU A 211 11.41 0.29 1.31
CA LEU A 211 10.10 0.83 0.99
C LEU A 211 9.65 1.88 2.01
N LYS A 212 9.04 2.96 1.50
CA LYS A 212 8.33 3.92 2.34
C LYS A 212 7.16 3.25 3.06
N GLN A 213 6.98 3.54 4.34
CA GLN A 213 5.84 3.07 5.12
C GLN A 213 4.60 3.91 4.79
N GLU A 214 3.67 3.36 4.03
CA GLU A 214 2.44 4.00 3.53
C GLU A 214 1.29 3.92 4.56
N ARG A 215 1.56 4.28 5.82
CA ARG A 215 0.64 4.11 6.95
C ARG A 215 -0.73 4.78 6.74
N GLU A 216 -0.79 5.89 6.01
CA GLU A 216 -2.04 6.56 5.65
C GLU A 216 -3.04 5.62 4.97
N ARG A 217 -2.56 4.66 4.17
CA ARG A 217 -3.44 3.66 3.53
C ARG A 217 -4.15 2.81 4.56
N ILE A 218 -3.54 2.56 5.71
CA ILE A 218 -4.14 1.76 6.79
C ILE A 218 -5.24 2.58 7.45
N TYR A 219 -5.07 3.88 7.66
CA TYR A 219 -5.95 4.72 8.50
C TYR A 219 -7.01 5.54 7.73
N LEU A 220 -7.14 5.32 6.42
CA LEU A 220 -8.04 6.10 5.56
C LEU A 220 -9.53 5.97 5.94
N ASP A 221 -9.90 4.91 6.67
CA ASP A 221 -11.26 4.70 7.16
C ASP A 221 -11.63 5.54 8.40
N MET A 222 -10.72 6.40 8.87
CA MET A 222 -10.91 7.30 10.03
C MET A 222 -11.27 6.58 11.33
N LYS A 223 -11.06 5.26 11.41
CA LYS A 223 -11.37 4.46 12.59
C LYS A 223 -10.33 4.59 13.70
N GLY A 224 -9.30 5.43 13.54
CA GLY A 224 -8.27 5.68 14.54
C GLY A 224 -7.26 4.54 14.71
N ARG A 225 -6.41 4.66 15.73
CA ARG A 225 -5.39 3.65 16.08
C ARG A 225 -5.91 2.73 17.18
N VAL A 226 -5.58 1.46 17.12
CA VAL A 226 -6.00 0.46 18.13
C VAL A 226 -4.84 -0.26 18.80
N ALA A 227 -3.60 0.11 18.48
CA ALA A 227 -2.43 -0.41 19.17
C ALA A 227 -2.62 -0.23 20.69
N PRO A 228 -2.18 -1.21 21.50
CA PRO A 228 -2.23 -1.05 22.95
C PRO A 228 -1.41 0.20 23.32
N GLY A 229 -1.83 0.91 24.38
CA GLY A 229 -0.97 1.93 25.00
C GLY A 229 0.29 1.28 25.60
N LYS A 230 0.98 1.96 26.52
CA LYS A 230 2.04 1.30 27.32
C LYS A 230 1.47 -0.01 27.88
N ILE A 231 2.00 -1.15 27.42
CA ILE A 231 1.56 -2.48 27.85
C ILE A 231 1.59 -2.47 29.38
N SER A 232 0.46 -2.77 30.03
CA SER A 232 0.43 -2.73 31.48
C SER A 232 1.39 -3.80 32.00
N ARG A 233 2.32 -3.38 32.84
CA ARG A 233 3.34 -4.23 33.48
C ARG A 233 2.70 -5.49 34.11
N LYS A 234 1.46 -5.34 34.62
CA LYS A 234 0.63 -6.43 35.17
C LYS A 234 0.36 -7.58 34.18
N MET A 235 0.18 -7.31 32.89
CA MET A 235 -0.08 -8.39 31.92
C MET A 235 1.18 -9.15 31.53
N VAL A 236 2.31 -8.46 31.43
CA VAL A 236 3.62 -9.10 31.24
C VAL A 236 3.94 -9.99 32.45
N ILE A 237 3.67 -9.48 33.66
CA ILE A 237 3.85 -10.22 34.93
C ILE A 237 2.91 -11.43 35.02
N LYS A 238 1.60 -11.28 34.77
CA LYS A 238 0.61 -12.38 34.82
C LYS A 238 0.97 -13.52 33.87
N ALA A 239 1.52 -13.21 32.71
CA ALA A 239 1.91 -14.21 31.70
C ALA A 239 3.30 -14.82 31.90
N SER A 240 4.19 -14.13 32.62
CA SER A 240 5.52 -14.66 33.00
C SER A 240 5.47 -15.51 34.27
N SER A 241 4.41 -15.37 35.08
CA SER A 241 4.18 -16.15 36.30
C SER A 241 3.30 -17.40 36.12
N THR A 242 2.73 -17.65 34.93
CA THR A 242 1.94 -18.86 34.65
C THR A 242 2.81 -19.94 34.00
N ASP A 243 2.70 -21.20 34.43
CA ASP A 243 3.39 -22.34 33.77
C ASP A 243 2.66 -22.88 32.55
N ASN A 244 1.57 -22.23 32.15
CA ASN A 244 0.77 -22.63 31.01
C ASN A 244 1.49 -22.36 29.68
N LEU A 245 1.96 -23.43 29.03
CA LEU A 245 2.67 -23.40 27.75
C LEU A 245 1.89 -22.71 26.62
N PHE A 246 0.55 -22.77 26.68
CA PHE A 246 -0.34 -22.16 25.70
C PHE A 246 -0.35 -20.63 25.82
N GLU A 247 -0.33 -20.11 27.05
CA GLU A 247 -0.26 -18.66 27.32
C GLU A 247 1.13 -18.10 26.98
N LYS A 248 2.20 -18.80 27.35
CA LYS A 248 3.58 -18.45 26.95
C LYS A 248 3.73 -18.42 25.42
N SER A 249 3.09 -19.36 24.71
CA SER A 249 3.10 -19.38 23.24
C SER A 249 2.26 -18.28 22.60
N LYS A 250 1.17 -17.85 23.24
CA LYS A 250 0.42 -16.66 22.79
C LYS A 250 1.25 -15.40 22.97
N LEU A 251 1.94 -15.24 24.10
CA LEU A 251 2.76 -14.05 24.36
C LEU A 251 4.04 -13.97 23.52
N SER A 252 4.74 -15.08 23.29
CA SER A 252 5.92 -15.07 22.40
C SER A 252 5.52 -14.58 20.99
N LYS A 253 4.33 -14.99 20.53
CA LYS A 253 3.76 -14.60 19.24
C LYS A 253 3.28 -13.14 19.22
N VAL A 254 2.87 -12.61 20.36
CA VAL A 254 2.46 -11.22 20.56
C VAL A 254 3.67 -10.27 20.60
N MET A 255 4.73 -10.65 21.32
CA MET A 255 5.89 -9.79 21.57
C MET A 255 6.99 -9.96 20.52
N GLY A 256 6.87 -10.94 19.63
CA GLY A 256 7.85 -11.18 18.56
C GLY A 256 9.23 -11.62 19.08
N ILE A 257 9.28 -12.13 20.30
CA ILE A 257 10.49 -12.67 20.94
C ILE A 257 10.34 -14.18 21.17
N GLY A 258 11.47 -14.89 21.24
CA GLY A 258 11.50 -16.32 21.58
C GLY A 258 10.85 -16.59 22.94
N LYS A 259 10.24 -17.77 23.11
CA LYS A 259 9.55 -18.17 24.36
C LYS A 259 10.48 -18.10 25.58
N ASP A 260 11.75 -18.39 25.35
CA ASP A 260 12.90 -18.32 26.25
C ASP A 260 13.23 -16.89 26.71
N LYS A 261 12.98 -15.88 25.87
CA LYS A 261 13.31 -14.46 26.16
C LYS A 261 12.21 -13.69 26.87
N ILE A 262 11.07 -14.34 27.16
CA ILE A 262 9.94 -13.71 27.87
C ILE A 262 10.32 -13.32 29.30
N LEU A 263 11.19 -14.09 29.95
CA LEU A 263 11.69 -13.81 31.32
C LEU A 263 12.74 -12.70 31.36
N GLU A 264 13.62 -12.61 30.35
CA GLU A 264 14.63 -11.53 30.25
C GLU A 264 13.99 -10.15 30.09
N TYR A 265 12.84 -10.07 29.43
CA TYR A 265 12.09 -8.82 29.24
C TYR A 265 11.56 -8.22 30.56
N ASN A 266 11.35 -9.03 31.61
CA ASN A 266 11.01 -8.53 32.95
C ASN A 266 12.19 -7.83 33.64
N TYR A 267 13.43 -8.25 33.37
CA TYR A 267 14.63 -7.72 34.04
C TYR A 267 15.00 -6.31 33.55
N HIS A 268 14.75 -6.01 32.27
CA HIS A 268 15.04 -4.69 31.69
C HIS A 268 14.16 -3.54 32.21
N TRP A 269 13.05 -3.83 32.90
CA TRP A 269 12.12 -2.82 33.45
C TRP A 269 12.25 -2.63 34.98
N GLN A 270 13.20 -3.33 35.62
CA GLN A 270 13.52 -3.19 37.05
C GLN A 270 14.66 -2.18 37.34
N LYS A 271 15.28 -1.59 36.32
CA LYS A 271 16.18 -0.43 36.46
C LYS A 271 15.48 0.85 36.00
#